data_AF-F9PE53-F1
#
_entry.id   AF-F9PE53-F1
#
_cell.length_a   1.000
_cell.length_b   1.000
_cell.length_c   1.000
_cell.angle_alpha   90.00
_cell.angle_beta   90.00
_cell.angle_gamma   90.00
#
_symmetry.space_group_name_H-M   'P 1'
#
loop_
_entity.id
_entity.type
_entity.pdbx_description
1 polymer ?
#
loop_
_entity_poly.entity_id
_entity_poly.type
_entity_poly.pdbx_seq_one_letter_code
_entity_poly.pdbx_strand_id
1 'polypeptide(L)' 'MKKFEDKFMEVQASMISLALEYVQNQSEKVYIYCISEEALLSFDVFIKSMEFMSNYTGLTLF' A
#
# COMPACT_ATOMS: atom_id res chain seq x y z
N MET A 1 19.00 -20.55 -5.02
CA MET A 1 17.93 -20.60 -4.00
C MET A 1 17.49 -19.16 -3.76
N LYS A 2 16.25 -18.80 -4.07
CA LYS A 2 15.75 -17.45 -3.77
C LYS A 2 15.63 -17.30 -2.25
N LYS A 3 16.23 -16.26 -1.70
CA LYS A 3 16.17 -15.97 -0.26
C LYS A 3 14.77 -15.45 0.09
N PHE A 4 14.48 -15.34 1.38
CA PHE A 4 13.21 -14.80 1.85
C PHE A 4 12.96 -13.41 1.24
N GLU A 5 13.99 -12.59 1.19
CA GLU A 5 13.99 -11.23 0.66
C GLU A 5 13.60 -11.19 -0.83
N ASP A 6 14.08 -12.15 -1.65
CA ASP A 6 13.74 -12.20 -3.07
C ASP A 6 12.24 -12.45 -3.28
N LYS A 7 11.67 -13.38 -2.51
CA LYS A 7 10.23 -13.69 -2.55
C LYS A 7 9.40 -12.54 -1.99
N PHE A 8 9.89 -11.90 -0.94
CA PHE A 8 9.22 -10.75 -0.32
C PHE A 8 9.14 -9.57 -1.28
N MET A 9 10.24 -9.25 -1.98
CA MET A 9 10.27 -8.19 -3.00
C MET A 9 9.29 -8.46 -4.15
N GLU A 10 9.16 -9.71 -4.60
CA GLU A 10 8.18 -10.09 -5.63
C GLU A 10 6.74 -9.86 -5.18
N VAL A 11 6.41 -10.21 -3.95
CA VAL A 11 5.07 -9.99 -3.37
C VAL A 11 4.80 -8.48 -3.23
N GLN A 12 5.75 -7.72 -2.69
CA GLN A 12 5.61 -6.26 -2.57
C GLN A 12 5.42 -5.57 -3.91
N ALA A 13 6.20 -5.93 -4.94
CA ALA A 13 6.05 -5.36 -6.29
C ALA A 13 4.67 -5.67 -6.89
N SER A 14 4.15 -6.88 -6.65
CA SER A 14 2.82 -7.27 -7.09
C SER A 14 1.72 -6.46 -6.39
N MET A 15 1.86 -6.23 -5.09
CA MET A 15 0.92 -5.40 -4.31
C MET A 15 0.90 -3.94 -4.80
N ILE A 16 2.06 -3.35 -5.11
CA ILE A 16 2.14 -1.99 -5.67
C ILE A 16 1.43 -1.95 -7.03
N SER A 17 1.67 -2.94 -7.88
CA SER A 17 1.07 -3.00 -9.22
C SER A 17 -0.46 -3.07 -9.15
N LEU A 18 -1.00 -3.91 -8.27
CA LEU A 18 -2.44 -4.00 -8.01
C LEU A 18 -3.02 -2.69 -7.45
N ALA A 19 -2.32 -2.03 -6.53
CA ALA A 19 -2.76 -0.76 -5.97
C ALA A 19 -2.80 0.37 -7.02
N LEU A 20 -1.80 0.42 -7.91
CA LEU A 20 -1.75 1.38 -9.01
C LEU A 20 -2.85 1.13 -10.06
N GLU A 21 -3.13 -0.13 -10.36
CA GLU A 21 -4.24 -0.52 -11.22
C GLU A 21 -5.59 -0.09 -10.62
N TYR A 22 -5.80 -0.36 -9.33
CA TYR A 22 -7.03 0.01 -8.61
C TYR A 22 -7.33 1.51 -8.69
N VAL A 23 -6.30 2.35 -8.57
CA VAL A 23 -6.43 3.82 -8.65
C VAL A 23 -6.25 4.38 -10.06
N GLN A 24 -6.23 3.54 -11.09
CA GLN A 24 -6.07 3.95 -12.49
C GLN A 24 -4.84 4.84 -12.71
N ASN A 25 -3.73 4.58 -11.99
CA ASN A 25 -2.52 5.40 -11.95
C ASN A 25 -2.71 6.85 -11.49
N GLN A 26 -3.81 7.19 -10.80
CA GLN A 26 -4.10 8.53 -10.30
C GLN A 26 -3.75 8.70 -8.80
N SER A 27 -2.79 7.95 -8.29
CA SER A 27 -2.31 8.12 -6.91
C SER A 27 -1.07 9.00 -6.84
N GLU A 28 -1.00 9.81 -5.78
CA GLU A 28 0.17 10.62 -5.48
C GLU A 28 1.23 9.77 -4.76
N LYS A 29 0.78 8.88 -3.85
CA LYS A 29 1.62 7.94 -3.10
C LYS A 29 0.84 6.66 -2.75
N VAL A 30 1.54 5.53 -2.76
CA VAL A 30 1.06 4.24 -2.23
C VAL A 30 1.92 3.87 -1.03
N TYR A 31 1.29 3.56 0.09
CA TYR A 31 1.93 3.07 1.30
C TYR A 31 1.50 1.63 1.53
N ILE A 32 2.47 0.74 1.72
CA ILE A 32 2.21 -0.66 2.05
C ILE A 32 2.73 -0.89 3.46
N TYR A 33 1.85 -1.37 4.33
CA TYR A 33 2.17 -1.77 5.67
C TYR A 33 2.19 -3.29 5.77
N CYS A 34 3.24 -3.85 6.37
CA CYS A 34 3.42 -5.28 6.53
C CYS A 34 3.80 -5.58 7.98
N ILE A 35 3.07 -6.49 8.61
CA ILE A 35 3.44 -7.10 9.88
C ILE A 35 3.84 -8.54 9.60
N SER A 36 5.01 -8.92 10.08
CA SER A 36 5.48 -10.31 10.09
C SER A 36 5.90 -10.66 11.53
N GLU A 37 4.97 -11.24 12.27
CA GLU A 37 5.21 -11.84 13.57
C GLU A 37 5.11 -13.37 13.48
N GLU A 38 5.57 -14.06 14.52
CA GLU A 38 5.80 -15.52 14.54
C GLU A 38 4.58 -16.36 14.12
N ALA A 39 3.36 -15.84 14.29
CA ALA A 39 2.11 -16.47 13.89
C ALA A 39 1.17 -15.56 13.06
N LEU A 40 1.62 -14.35 12.68
CA LEU A 40 0.78 -13.38 11.99
C LEU A 40 1.55 -12.74 10.84
N LEU A 41 1.02 -12.96 9.63
CA LEU A 41 1.42 -12.22 8.45
C LEU A 41 0.21 -11.38 8.01
N SER A 42 0.30 -10.06 8.16
CA SER A 42 -0.79 -9.14 7.80
C SER A 42 -0.26 -8.03 6.92
N PHE A 43 -1.09 -7.62 5.96
CA PHE A 43 -0.75 -6.63 4.95
C PHE A 43 -1.90 -5.65 4.79
N ASP A 44 -1.57 -4.36 4.68
CA ASP A 44 -2.53 -3.31 4.39
C ASP A 44 -1.94 -2.32 3.38
N VAL A 45 -2.82 -1.69 2.60
CA VAL A 45 -2.45 -0.77 1.51
C VAL A 45 -3.24 0.53 1.67
N PHE A 46 -2.52 1.62 1.88
CA PHE A 46 -3.09 2.96 1.98
C PHE A 46 -2.70 3.76 0.74
N ILE A 47 -3.69 4.33 0.06
CA ILE A 47 -3.47 5.10 -1.16
C ILE A 47 -3.83 6.55 -0.92
N LYS A 48 -2.88 7.45 -1.19
CA LYS A 48 -3.12 8.89 -1.16
C LYS A 48 -3.45 9.35 -2.58
N SER A 49 -4.68 9.79 -2.81
CA SER A 49 -5.07 10.50 -4.04
C SER A 49 -5.35 11.98 -3.73
N MET A 50 -5.01 12.85 -4.67
CA MET A 50 -5.18 14.30 -4.51
C MET A 50 -6.66 14.71 -4.48
N GLU A 51 -7.53 13.92 -5.12
CA GLU A 51 -8.98 14.15 -5.18
C GLU A 51 -9.68 13.89 -3.84
N PHE A 52 -9.12 13.00 -2.98
CA PHE A 52 -9.70 12.74 -1.66
C PHE A 52 -9.46 13.92 -0.69
N MET A 53 -8.35 14.65 -0.82
CA MET A 53 -8.07 15.81 0.05
C MET A 53 -9.03 16.99 -0.17
N SER A 54 -9.66 17.09 -1.35
CA SER A 54 -10.71 18.09 -1.61
C SER A 54 -11.92 17.91 -0.68
N ASN A 55 -12.31 16.66 -0.40
CA ASN A 55 -13.50 16.35 0.40
C ASN A 55 -13.23 16.22 1.91
N TYR A 56 -11.97 16.20 2.34
CA TYR A 56 -11.58 16.00 3.75
C TYR A 56 -10.91 17.21 4.41
N THR A 57 -10.78 18.35 3.73
CA THR A 57 -10.41 19.61 4.39
C THR A 57 -11.42 20.06 5.47
N GLY A 58 -12.56 19.37 5.61
CA GLY A 58 -13.51 19.51 6.72
C GLY A 58 -13.37 18.51 7.88
N LEU A 59 -12.53 17.48 7.78
CA LEU A 59 -12.33 16.47 8.83
C LEU A 59 -10.87 16.00 8.86
N THR A 60 -10.00 16.84 9.43
CA THR A 60 -8.70 16.38 9.95
C THR A 60 -8.44 17.07 11.27
N LEU A 61 -8.92 16.45 12.36
CA LEU A 61 -8.34 16.57 13.68
C LEU A 61 -8.64 15.25 14.40
N PHE A 62 -7.68 14.33 14.42
CA PHE A 62 -7.27 13.42 15.50
C PHE A 62 -6.14 12.52 14.97
#